data_AF-A0A1F5HVU8-F1
#
_entry.id   AF-A0A1F5HVU8-F1
#
_cell.length_a   1.000
_cell.length_b   1.000
_cell.length_c   1.000
_cell.angle_alpha   90.00
_cell.angle_beta   90.00
_cell.angle_gamma   90.00
#
_symmetry.space_group_name_H-M   'P 1'
#
loop_
_entity.id
_entity.type
_entity.pdbx_description
1 polymer ?
#
loop_
_entity_poly.entity_id
_entity_poly.type
_entity_poly.pdbx_seq_one_letter_code
_entity_poly.pdbx_strand_id
1 'polypeptide(L)'
;MIEEKLESLRKEYLKIGPPIYLEHHGWQDLYTKLESRQDLGLNLLFGKGLAFGSLLLLLFGGVVGVAQAAKPGNALYQVKLAADEVAATVLQKPEIKVKRRAQEVINVSSDSKEQLDEATREYQKSLEDSRQDAQRSGRGQDFANTLDEQEKKFRKAQEDNPQSADKLEEAIKQTEQARGEVQGESDEHKEVDEDHPIESQNNPNQDHNQGKNSSSNHDD
;
A
#
# COMPACT_ATOMS: atom_id res chain seq x y z
N MET A 1 16.63 -32.68 42.99
CA MET A 1 15.48 -33.48 43.48
C MET A 1 14.30 -33.56 42.51
N ILE A 2 13.91 -32.50 41.79
CA ILE A 2 12.79 -32.57 40.83
C ILE A 2 13.20 -33.27 39.52
N GLU A 3 14.42 -33.02 39.03
CA GLU A 3 14.94 -33.61 37.80
C GLU A 3 15.08 -35.13 37.89
N GLU A 4 15.61 -35.68 38.99
CA GLU A 4 15.70 -37.13 39.20
C GLU A 4 14.32 -37.82 39.21
N LYS A 5 13.30 -37.15 39.77
CA LYS A 5 11.92 -37.68 39.74
C LYS A 5 11.33 -37.68 38.34
N LEU A 6 11.59 -36.64 37.55
CA LEU A 6 11.15 -36.58 36.16
C LEU A 6 11.86 -37.65 35.32
N GLU A 7 13.14 -37.89 35.58
CA GLU A 7 13.90 -38.91 34.87
C GLU A 7 13.45 -40.34 35.22
N SER A 8 13.08 -40.59 36.49
CA SER A 8 12.52 -41.87 36.90
C SER A 8 11.13 -42.12 36.30
N LEU A 9 10.27 -41.10 36.30
CA LEU A 9 8.94 -41.15 35.69
C LEU A 9 9.01 -41.36 34.17
N ARG A 10 9.95 -40.71 33.48
CA ARG A 10 10.19 -40.93 32.05
C ARG A 10 10.63 -42.36 31.77
N LYS A 11 11.53 -42.92 32.59
CA LYS A 11 11.99 -44.31 32.46
C LYS A 11 10.88 -45.32 32.76
N GLU A 12 9.98 -45.03 33.69
CA GLU A 12 8.80 -45.87 33.95
C GLU A 12 7.77 -45.79 32.81
N TYR A 13 7.47 -44.59 32.32
CA TYR A 13 6.52 -44.39 31.22
C TYR A 13 6.97 -45.10 29.93
N LEU A 14 8.27 -45.05 29.61
CA LEU A 14 8.84 -45.74 28.45
C LEU A 14 8.86 -47.27 28.58
N LYS A 15 8.73 -47.82 29.79
CA LYS A 15 8.61 -49.27 30.01
C LYS A 15 7.19 -49.79 29.87
N ILE A 16 6.20 -48.91 29.92
CA ILE A 16 4.80 -49.27 29.72
C ILE A 16 4.58 -49.36 28.20
N GLY A 17 4.66 -50.58 27.67
CA GLY A 17 4.22 -50.87 26.31
C GLY A 17 2.74 -50.52 26.14
N PRO A 18 2.28 -50.18 24.92
CA PRO A 18 0.88 -49.90 24.69
C PRO A 18 0.03 -51.10 25.14
N PRO A 19 -1.15 -50.87 25.74
CA PRO A 19 -2.05 -51.95 26.12
C PRO A 19 -2.34 -52.87 24.93
N ILE A 20 -2.36 -54.19 25.13
CA ILE A 20 -2.46 -55.21 24.08
C ILE A 20 -3.66 -54.98 23.12
N TYR A 21 -4.75 -54.37 23.60
CA TYR A 21 -5.92 -54.04 22.77
C TYR A 21 -5.67 -52.93 21.73
N LEU A 22 -4.73 -52.01 21.98
CA LEU A 22 -4.31 -50.96 21.04
C LEU A 22 -3.43 -51.51 19.92
N GLU A 23 -2.70 -52.59 20.19
CA GLU A 23 -1.75 -53.17 19.24
C GLU A 23 -2.45 -53.95 18.11
N HIS A 24 -3.61 -54.56 18.38
CA HIS A 24 -4.31 -55.41 17.41
C HIS A 24 -5.53 -54.77 16.75
N HIS A 25 -6.33 -53.97 17.48
CA HIS A 25 -7.63 -53.50 16.97
C HIS A 25 -7.92 -52.01 17.21
N GLY A 26 -7.09 -51.31 17.98
CA GLY A 26 -7.33 -49.91 18.33
C GLY A 26 -7.50 -48.99 17.13
N TRP A 27 -6.63 -49.12 16.12
CA TRP A 27 -6.68 -48.29 14.91
C TRP A 27 -7.80 -48.69 13.95
N GLN A 28 -8.15 -49.98 13.85
CA GLN A 28 -9.26 -50.44 13.01
C GLN A 28 -10.63 -50.04 13.60
N ASP A 29 -10.80 -50.11 14.91
CA ASP A 29 -12.03 -49.71 15.59
C ASP A 29 -12.23 -48.18 15.57
N LEU A 30 -11.13 -47.42 15.60
CA LEU A 30 -11.13 -45.97 15.36
C LEU A 30 -11.48 -45.65 13.90
N TYR A 31 -10.86 -46.32 12.93
CA TYR A 31 -11.12 -46.09 11.50
C TYR A 31 -12.58 -46.37 11.13
N THR A 32 -13.13 -47.51 11.56
CA THR A 32 -14.53 -47.88 11.30
C THR A 32 -15.55 -46.95 11.99
N LYS A 33 -15.23 -46.39 13.16
CA LYS A 33 -16.05 -45.37 13.82
C LYS A 33 -15.96 -43.99 13.19
N LEU A 34 -14.83 -43.64 12.58
CA LEU A 34 -14.67 -42.38 11.83
C LEU A 34 -15.36 -42.45 10.46
N GLU A 35 -15.21 -43.56 9.74
CA GLU A 35 -15.78 -43.74 8.39
C GLU A 35 -17.32 -43.79 8.42
N SER A 36 -17.91 -44.44 9.43
CA SER A 36 -19.38 -44.49 9.56
C SER A 36 -20.05 -43.15 9.93
N ARG A 37 -19.29 -42.15 10.39
CA ARG A 37 -19.81 -40.81 10.71
C ARG A 37 -19.65 -39.79 9.59
N GLN A 38 -18.87 -40.08 8.55
CA GLN A 38 -18.48 -39.08 7.56
C GLN A 38 -19.50 -38.96 6.40
N ASP A 39 -20.41 -39.93 6.23
CA ASP A 39 -21.13 -40.09 4.96
C ASP A 39 -22.62 -39.70 4.94
N LEU A 40 -23.19 -39.12 6.01
CA LEU A 40 -24.65 -38.86 6.07
C LEU A 40 -25.09 -37.39 6.13
N GLY A 41 -24.25 -36.43 5.75
CA GLY A 41 -24.74 -35.06 5.60
C GLY A 41 -23.75 -33.97 5.17
N LEU A 42 -22.45 -34.24 5.28
CA LEU A 42 -21.43 -33.22 4.96
C LEU A 42 -21.33 -32.99 3.44
N ASN A 43 -21.41 -34.02 2.59
CA ASN A 43 -21.37 -33.85 1.13
C ASN A 43 -22.54 -33.01 0.58
N LEU A 44 -23.72 -33.08 1.22
CA LEU A 44 -24.89 -32.28 0.82
C LEU A 44 -24.77 -30.81 1.27
N LEU A 45 -24.15 -30.57 2.43
CA LEU A 45 -23.94 -29.23 2.99
C LEU A 45 -22.73 -28.52 2.35
N PHE A 46 -21.64 -29.22 2.06
CA PHE A 46 -20.48 -28.67 1.34
C PHE A 46 -20.80 -28.45 -0.15
N GLY A 47 -21.54 -29.34 -0.81
CA GLY A 47 -21.95 -29.16 -2.21
C GLY A 47 -22.91 -27.97 -2.40
N LYS A 48 -23.88 -27.81 -1.50
CA LYS A 48 -24.80 -26.64 -1.51
C LYS A 48 -24.09 -25.36 -1.05
N GLY A 49 -23.18 -25.45 -0.09
CA GLY A 49 -22.37 -24.32 0.39
C GLY A 49 -21.40 -23.79 -0.67
N LEU A 50 -20.72 -24.67 -1.43
CA LEU A 50 -19.88 -24.28 -2.56
C LEU A 50 -20.70 -23.69 -3.71
N ALA A 51 -21.85 -24.28 -4.04
CA ALA A 51 -22.74 -23.72 -5.05
C ALA A 51 -23.25 -22.32 -4.63
N PHE A 52 -23.66 -22.15 -3.37
CA PHE A 52 -24.10 -20.87 -2.84
C PHE A 52 -22.96 -19.84 -2.77
N GLY A 53 -21.74 -20.26 -2.40
CA GLY A 53 -20.55 -19.42 -2.44
C GLY A 53 -20.18 -18.99 -3.86
N SER A 54 -20.28 -19.90 -4.84
CA SER A 54 -20.08 -19.56 -6.26
C SER A 54 -21.18 -18.64 -6.79
N LEU A 55 -22.42 -18.82 -6.34
CA LEU A 55 -23.56 -17.97 -6.69
C LEU A 55 -23.39 -16.57 -6.10
N LEU A 56 -22.92 -16.47 -4.85
CA LEU A 56 -22.55 -15.20 -4.23
C LEU A 56 -21.37 -14.55 -4.96
N LEU A 57 -20.34 -15.31 -5.34
CA LEU A 57 -19.23 -14.79 -6.15
C LEU A 57 -19.67 -14.33 -7.54
N LEU A 58 -20.65 -14.98 -8.17
CA LEU A 58 -21.22 -14.54 -9.45
C LEU A 58 -22.12 -13.31 -9.30
N LEU A 59 -22.97 -13.28 -8.26
CA LEU A 59 -23.86 -12.15 -8.00
C LEU A 59 -23.08 -10.91 -7.53
N PHE A 60 -22.13 -11.06 -6.60
CA PHE A 60 -21.29 -9.96 -6.14
C PHE A 60 -20.15 -9.64 -7.12
N GLY A 61 -19.56 -10.63 -7.79
CA GLY A 61 -18.55 -10.42 -8.83
C GLY A 61 -19.11 -9.71 -10.06
N GLY A 62 -20.38 -9.95 -10.43
CA GLY A 62 -21.06 -9.22 -11.48
C GLY A 62 -21.23 -7.73 -11.15
N VAL A 63 -21.55 -7.38 -9.90
CA VAL A 63 -21.76 -5.99 -9.46
C VAL A 63 -20.46 -5.18 -9.49
N VAL A 64 -19.30 -5.81 -9.21
CA VAL A 64 -17.99 -5.15 -9.26
C VAL A 64 -17.67 -4.63 -10.68
N GLY A 65 -18.08 -5.35 -11.73
CA GLY A 65 -17.87 -4.92 -13.11
C GLY A 65 -18.69 -3.68 -13.49
N VAL A 66 -19.95 -3.60 -13.06
CA VAL A 66 -20.85 -2.48 -13.41
C VAL A 66 -20.44 -1.19 -12.69
N ALA A 67 -20.00 -1.29 -11.43
CA ALA A 67 -19.53 -0.14 -10.66
C ALA A 67 -18.23 0.45 -11.23
N GLN A 68 -17.30 -0.38 -11.73
CA GLN A 68 -16.04 0.12 -12.31
C GLN A 68 -16.24 0.90 -13.63
N ALA A 69 -17.33 0.66 -14.35
CA ALA A 69 -17.69 1.41 -15.56
C ALA A 69 -18.44 2.72 -15.27
N ALA A 70 -18.78 3.01 -14.01
CA ALA A 70 -19.47 4.25 -13.66
C ALA A 70 -18.60 5.46 -14.01
N LYS A 71 -19.16 6.35 -14.83
CA LYS A 71 -18.60 7.66 -15.10
C LYS A 71 -18.87 8.62 -13.93
N PRO A 72 -18.03 9.64 -13.74
CA PRO A 72 -18.34 10.79 -12.89
C PRO A 72 -19.76 11.30 -13.13
N GLY A 73 -20.48 11.71 -12.08
CA GLY A 73 -21.87 12.18 -12.16
C GLY A 73 -22.95 11.08 -12.24
N ASN A 74 -22.60 9.79 -12.28
CA ASN A 74 -23.57 8.68 -12.20
C ASN A 74 -23.82 8.25 -10.74
N ALA A 75 -25.01 7.74 -10.42
CA ALA A 75 -25.38 7.27 -9.08
C ALA A 75 -24.44 6.19 -8.52
N LEU A 76 -23.89 5.32 -9.38
CA LEU A 76 -22.96 4.26 -8.97
C LEU A 76 -21.50 4.75 -8.82
N TYR A 77 -21.21 6.02 -9.11
CA TYR A 77 -19.85 6.55 -9.04
C TYR A 77 -19.29 6.56 -7.62
N GLN A 78 -20.14 6.79 -6.61
CA GLN A 78 -19.74 6.71 -5.20
C GLN A 78 -19.28 5.30 -4.81
N VAL A 79 -19.94 4.28 -5.37
CA VAL A 79 -19.54 2.88 -5.15
C VAL A 79 -18.17 2.61 -5.79
N LYS A 80 -17.91 3.19 -6.96
CA LYS A 80 -16.59 3.11 -7.61
C LYS A 80 -15.49 3.76 -6.78
N LEU A 81 -15.74 4.96 -6.24
CA LEU A 81 -14.81 5.67 -5.35
C LEU A 81 -14.48 4.81 -4.13
N ALA A 82 -15.50 4.25 -3.47
CA ALA A 82 -15.31 3.37 -2.32
C ALA A 82 -14.56 2.07 -2.66
N ALA A 83 -14.83 1.48 -3.83
CA ALA A 83 -14.12 0.29 -4.28
C ALA A 83 -12.64 0.57 -4.56
N ASP A 84 -12.34 1.72 -5.16
CA ASP A 84 -10.97 2.16 -5.40
C ASP A 84 -10.23 2.50 -4.10
N GLU A 85 -10.92 3.04 -3.10
CA GLU A 85 -10.41 3.24 -1.75
C GLU A 85 -9.91 1.92 -1.16
N VAL A 86 -10.79 0.92 -1.11
CA VAL A 86 -10.48 -0.43 -0.59
C VAL A 86 -9.33 -1.06 -1.37
N ALA A 87 -9.34 -0.95 -2.71
CA ALA A 87 -8.27 -1.51 -3.54
C ALA A 87 -6.91 -0.87 -3.24
N ALA A 88 -6.87 0.45 -3.09
CA ALA A 88 -5.63 1.16 -2.78
C ALA A 88 -5.09 0.81 -1.39
N THR A 89 -5.96 0.68 -0.39
CA THR A 89 -5.59 0.24 0.96
C THR A 89 -5.05 -1.18 0.96
N VAL A 90 -5.76 -2.12 0.31
CA VAL A 90 -5.37 -3.54 0.26
C VAL A 90 -4.05 -3.73 -0.49
N LEU A 91 -3.86 -3.02 -1.60
CA LEU A 91 -2.64 -3.09 -2.40
C LEU A 91 -1.50 -2.24 -1.84
N GLN A 92 -1.76 -1.46 -0.79
CA GLN A 92 -0.82 -0.48 -0.20
C GLN A 92 -0.25 0.48 -1.26
N LYS A 93 -1.05 0.85 -2.25
CA LYS A 93 -0.64 1.68 -3.40
C LYS A 93 -1.65 2.82 -3.61
N PRO A 94 -1.53 3.95 -2.88
CA PRO A 94 -2.44 5.08 -2.99
C PRO A 94 -2.41 5.71 -4.39
N GLU A 95 -1.26 5.63 -5.07
CA GLU A 95 -1.04 6.13 -6.43
C GLU A 95 -2.02 5.56 -7.47
N ILE A 96 -2.58 4.37 -7.20
CA ILE A 96 -3.59 3.75 -8.06
C ILE A 96 -4.83 4.65 -8.15
N LYS A 97 -5.21 5.34 -7.07
CA LYS A 97 -6.34 6.28 -7.06
C LYS A 97 -6.06 7.42 -8.03
N VAL A 98 -4.92 8.08 -7.89
CA VAL A 98 -4.49 9.20 -8.75
C VAL A 98 -4.45 8.79 -10.21
N LYS A 99 -3.86 7.64 -10.54
CA LYS A 99 -3.82 7.12 -11.92
C LYS A 99 -5.22 6.88 -12.49
N ARG A 100 -6.13 6.31 -11.70
CA ARG A 100 -7.52 6.05 -12.13
C ARG A 100 -8.30 7.35 -12.31
N ARG A 101 -8.20 8.30 -11.39
CA ARG A 101 -8.90 9.60 -11.49
C ARG A 101 -8.34 10.46 -12.62
N ALA A 102 -7.03 10.46 -12.85
CA ALA A 102 -6.43 11.10 -14.01
C ALA A 102 -6.97 10.52 -15.32
N GLN A 103 -7.08 9.20 -15.40
CA GLN A 103 -7.65 8.55 -16.57
C GLN A 103 -9.14 8.88 -16.75
N GLU A 104 -9.90 9.06 -15.66
CA GLU A 104 -11.29 9.49 -15.74
C GLU A 104 -11.41 10.90 -16.33
N VAL A 105 -10.62 11.86 -15.86
CA VAL A 105 -10.56 13.22 -16.42
C VAL A 105 -10.29 13.17 -17.94
N ILE A 106 -9.33 12.35 -18.36
CA ILE A 106 -9.01 12.16 -19.78
C ILE A 106 -10.20 11.55 -20.53
N ASN A 107 -10.80 10.49 -19.98
CA ASN A 107 -11.90 9.77 -20.64
C ASN A 107 -13.15 10.65 -20.83
N VAL A 108 -13.43 11.53 -19.87
CA VAL A 108 -14.59 12.43 -19.94
C VAL A 108 -14.26 13.80 -20.54
N SER A 109 -13.02 14.02 -20.98
CA SER A 109 -12.59 15.28 -21.62
C SER A 109 -13.28 15.57 -22.96
N SER A 110 -13.97 14.60 -23.54
CA SER A 110 -14.83 14.78 -24.72
C SER A 110 -16.33 14.60 -24.40
N ASP A 111 -16.67 14.32 -23.14
CA ASP A 111 -18.04 14.15 -22.66
C ASP A 111 -18.62 15.50 -22.17
N SER A 112 -19.62 15.45 -21.28
CA SER A 112 -20.26 16.66 -20.74
C SER A 112 -19.38 17.42 -19.74
N LYS A 113 -19.53 18.74 -19.71
CA LYS A 113 -18.83 19.62 -18.77
C LYS A 113 -19.02 19.23 -17.31
N GLU A 114 -20.22 18.82 -16.93
CA GLU A 114 -20.54 18.41 -15.56
C GLU A 114 -19.78 17.15 -15.13
N GLN A 115 -19.63 16.18 -16.04
CA GLN A 115 -18.82 14.99 -15.79
C GLN A 115 -17.33 15.33 -15.69
N LEU A 116 -16.85 16.24 -16.53
CA LEU A 116 -15.46 16.71 -16.49
C LEU A 116 -15.15 17.48 -15.21
N ASP A 117 -16.04 18.36 -14.78
CA ASP A 117 -15.91 19.10 -13.51
C ASP A 117 -15.85 18.15 -12.32
N GLU A 118 -16.76 17.16 -12.27
CA GLU A 118 -16.76 16.14 -11.21
C GLU A 118 -15.50 15.26 -11.24
N ALA A 119 -15.03 14.87 -12.43
CA ALA A 119 -13.79 14.10 -12.59
C ALA A 119 -12.58 14.87 -12.08
N THR A 120 -12.44 16.14 -12.45
CA THR A 120 -11.34 17.01 -12.03
C THR A 120 -11.35 17.23 -10.52
N ARG A 121 -12.54 17.39 -9.92
CA ARG A 121 -12.68 17.50 -8.46
C ARG A 121 -12.22 16.24 -7.73
N GLU A 122 -12.66 15.06 -8.17
CA GLU A 122 -12.21 13.81 -7.54
C GLU A 122 -10.73 13.52 -7.79
N TYR A 123 -10.19 13.95 -8.94
CA TYR A 123 -8.75 13.92 -9.19
C TYR A 123 -7.98 14.76 -8.17
N GLN A 124 -8.38 16.02 -7.97
CA GLN A 124 -7.78 16.91 -6.97
C GLN A 124 -7.80 16.30 -5.56
N LYS A 125 -8.94 15.71 -5.16
CA LYS A 125 -9.06 15.04 -3.86
C LYS A 125 -8.10 13.85 -3.75
N SER A 126 -8.00 13.04 -4.80
CA SER A 126 -7.09 11.90 -4.83
C SER A 126 -5.61 12.30 -4.77
N LEU A 127 -5.25 13.46 -5.33
CA LEU A 127 -3.91 14.04 -5.23
C LEU A 127 -3.59 14.38 -3.79
N GLU A 128 -4.47 15.11 -3.10
CA GLU A 128 -4.24 15.53 -1.71
C GLU A 128 -4.09 14.31 -0.77
N ASP A 129 -5.01 13.35 -0.87
CA ASP A 129 -4.98 12.14 -0.04
C ASP A 129 -3.71 11.32 -0.29
N SER A 130 -3.32 11.15 -1.56
CA SER A 130 -2.15 10.33 -1.93
C SER A 130 -0.84 11.05 -1.65
N ARG A 131 -0.81 12.37 -1.73
CA ARG A 131 0.34 13.22 -1.37
C ARG A 131 0.67 13.04 0.11
N GLN A 132 -0.34 13.20 0.97
CA GLN A 132 -0.16 13.02 2.41
C GLN A 132 0.30 11.61 2.77
N ASP A 133 -0.24 10.58 2.10
CA ASP A 133 0.20 9.19 2.32
C ASP A 133 1.64 8.95 1.84
N ALA A 134 2.01 9.49 0.68
CA ALA A 134 3.34 9.38 0.12
C ALA A 134 4.40 10.03 1.01
N GLN A 135 4.09 11.21 1.57
CA GLN A 135 4.94 11.90 2.56
C GLN A 135 5.12 11.06 3.82
N ARG A 136 4.01 10.59 4.43
CA ARG A 136 4.05 9.76 5.65
C ARG A 136 4.77 8.43 5.46
N SER A 137 4.68 7.84 4.26
CA SER A 137 5.23 6.53 3.96
C SER A 137 6.64 6.59 3.35
N GLY A 138 7.23 7.77 3.19
CA GLY A 138 8.55 7.94 2.56
C GLY A 138 8.59 7.58 1.07
N ARG A 139 7.44 7.63 0.37
CA ARG A 139 7.29 7.28 -1.05
C ARG A 139 7.17 8.49 -1.97
N GLY A 140 7.68 9.65 -1.53
CA GLY A 140 7.56 10.91 -2.28
C GLY A 140 8.10 10.82 -3.70
N GLN A 141 9.23 10.15 -3.91
CA GLN A 141 9.83 10.00 -5.24
C GLN A 141 8.97 9.16 -6.20
N ASP A 142 8.44 8.03 -5.74
CA ASP A 142 7.55 7.17 -6.54
C ASP A 142 6.27 7.92 -6.93
N PHE A 143 5.73 8.68 -5.98
CA PHE A 143 4.57 9.52 -6.22
C PHE A 143 4.88 10.64 -7.23
N ALA A 144 6.01 11.33 -7.11
CA ALA A 144 6.45 12.35 -8.06
C ALA A 144 6.61 11.79 -9.49
N ASN A 145 7.19 10.59 -9.63
CA ASN A 145 7.28 9.90 -10.93
C ASN A 145 5.88 9.61 -11.50
N THR A 146 4.94 9.19 -10.66
CA THR A 146 3.55 8.98 -11.06
C THR A 146 2.88 10.28 -11.55
N LEU A 147 3.18 11.42 -10.92
CA LEU A 147 2.66 12.74 -11.32
C LEU A 147 3.24 13.18 -12.67
N ASP A 148 4.54 12.99 -12.90
CA ASP A 148 5.18 13.25 -14.20
C ASP A 148 4.51 12.48 -15.35
N GLU A 149 4.17 11.22 -15.12
CA GLU A 149 3.44 10.42 -16.10
C GLU A 149 2.03 10.97 -16.38
N GLN A 150 1.32 11.43 -15.35
CA GLN A 150 -0.04 11.94 -15.53
C GLN A 150 -0.04 13.31 -16.23
N GLU A 151 0.92 14.18 -15.91
CA GLU A 151 1.09 15.47 -16.60
C GLU A 151 1.24 15.27 -18.12
N LYS A 152 2.11 14.34 -18.54
CA LYS A 152 2.32 14.02 -19.96
C LYS A 152 1.02 13.53 -20.62
N LYS A 153 0.23 12.73 -19.93
CA LYS A 153 -1.06 12.25 -20.46
C LYS A 153 -2.08 13.37 -20.57
N PHE A 154 -2.13 14.30 -19.62
CA PHE A 154 -3.02 15.45 -19.71
C PHE A 154 -2.63 16.40 -20.85
N ARG A 155 -1.33 16.68 -21.04
CA ARG A 155 -0.86 17.48 -22.18
C ARG A 155 -1.27 16.86 -23.50
N LYS A 156 -1.11 15.53 -23.64
CA LYS A 156 -1.60 14.81 -24.83
C LYS A 156 -3.12 14.91 -24.98
N ALA A 157 -3.87 14.73 -23.91
CA ALA A 157 -5.33 14.83 -23.95
C ALA A 157 -5.81 16.26 -24.30
N GLN A 158 -5.04 17.29 -23.93
CA GLN A 158 -5.31 18.69 -24.24
C GLN A 158 -5.13 18.98 -25.74
N GLU A 159 -4.11 18.39 -26.36
CA GLU A 159 -3.92 18.41 -27.83
C GLU A 159 -5.09 17.71 -28.55
N ASP A 160 -5.55 16.57 -28.03
CA ASP A 160 -6.64 15.78 -28.62
C ASP A 160 -8.03 16.42 -28.38
N ASN A 161 -8.21 17.20 -27.31
CA ASN A 161 -9.51 17.73 -26.86
C ASN A 161 -9.44 19.24 -26.52
N PRO A 162 -9.30 20.12 -27.54
CA PRO A 162 -9.13 21.57 -27.32
C PRO A 162 -10.31 22.24 -26.61
N GLN A 163 -11.52 21.68 -26.74
CA GLN A 163 -12.73 22.16 -26.05
C GLN A 163 -12.68 22.05 -24.52
N SER A 164 -11.79 21.20 -24.01
CA SER A 164 -11.61 20.90 -22.59
C SER A 164 -10.24 21.38 -22.08
N ALA A 165 -9.56 22.21 -22.87
CA ALA A 165 -8.20 22.65 -22.59
C ALA A 165 -8.08 23.35 -21.23
N ASP A 166 -9.06 24.17 -20.84
CA ASP A 166 -9.05 24.87 -19.55
C ASP A 166 -9.06 23.91 -18.36
N LYS A 167 -9.85 22.83 -18.44
CA LYS A 167 -9.98 21.83 -17.37
C LYS A 167 -8.79 20.88 -17.31
N LEU A 168 -8.23 20.55 -18.47
CA LEU A 168 -6.99 19.76 -18.55
C LEU A 168 -5.79 20.58 -18.07
N GLU A 169 -5.75 21.88 -18.35
CA GLU A 169 -4.76 22.82 -17.82
C GLU A 169 -4.87 22.95 -16.30
N GLU A 170 -6.10 23.00 -15.75
CA GLU A 170 -6.34 22.96 -14.30
C GLU A 170 -5.76 21.68 -13.68
N ALA A 171 -6.03 20.51 -14.28
CA ALA A 171 -5.49 19.24 -13.81
C ALA A 171 -3.96 19.16 -13.91
N ILE A 172 -3.36 19.74 -14.95
CA ILE A 172 -1.90 19.87 -15.10
C ILE A 172 -1.33 20.71 -13.95
N LYS A 173 -1.88 21.89 -13.70
CA LYS A 173 -1.41 22.77 -12.60
C LYS A 173 -1.50 22.10 -11.24
N GLN A 174 -2.60 21.39 -10.96
CA GLN A 174 -2.76 20.62 -9.72
C GLN A 174 -1.70 19.51 -9.61
N THR A 175 -1.37 18.86 -10.72
CA THR A 175 -0.34 17.81 -10.78
C THR A 175 1.05 18.40 -10.53
N GLU A 176 1.38 19.53 -11.16
CA GLU A 176 2.64 20.25 -10.97
C GLU A 176 2.80 20.75 -9.53
N GLN A 177 1.74 21.31 -8.94
CA GLN A 177 1.74 21.76 -7.56
C GLN A 177 1.97 20.60 -6.59
N ALA A 178 1.21 19.51 -6.72
CA ALA A 178 1.37 18.33 -5.86
C ALA A 178 2.78 17.72 -5.97
N ARG A 179 3.40 17.77 -7.15
CA ARG A 179 4.78 17.31 -7.34
C ARG A 179 5.78 18.22 -6.63
N GLY A 180 5.63 19.53 -6.78
CA GLY A 180 6.49 20.52 -6.13
C GLY A 180 6.46 20.40 -4.60
N GLU A 181 5.29 20.20 -4.02
CA GLU A 181 5.11 20.00 -2.57
C GLU A 181 5.79 18.72 -2.07
N VAL A 182 5.76 17.63 -2.86
CA VAL A 182 6.37 16.35 -2.47
C VAL A 182 7.90 16.38 -2.60
N GLN A 183 8.42 17.07 -3.62
CA GLN A 183 9.85 17.25 -3.82
C GLN A 183 10.45 18.23 -2.79
N GLY A 184 9.79 19.36 -2.52
CA GLY A 184 10.26 20.34 -1.54
C GLY A 184 10.38 19.78 -0.12
N GLU A 185 9.42 18.94 0.30
CA GLU A 185 9.45 18.30 1.63
C GLU A 185 10.48 17.14 1.70
N SER A 186 10.80 16.53 0.54
CA SER A 186 11.86 15.51 0.46
C SER A 186 13.27 16.09 0.56
N ASP A 187 13.45 17.37 0.21
CA ASP A 187 14.73 18.08 0.28
C ASP A 187 14.99 18.67 1.68
N GLU A 188 13.97 19.14 2.40
CA GLU A 188 14.11 19.59 3.80
C GLU A 188 14.49 18.44 4.76
N HIS A 189 14.09 17.20 4.47
CA HIS A 189 14.44 16.04 5.28
C HIS A 189 15.88 15.52 5.07
N LYS A 190 16.68 16.13 4.19
CA LYS A 190 18.11 15.77 3.98
C LYS A 190 19.11 16.65 4.73
N GLU A 191 18.68 17.69 5.45
CA GLU A 191 19.56 18.61 6.17
C GLU A 191 19.61 18.40 7.69
N VAL A 192 19.51 17.18 8.23
CA VAL A 192 19.97 16.93 9.61
C VAL A 192 20.45 15.49 9.76
N ASP A 193 21.76 15.28 9.64
CA ASP A 193 22.59 14.46 10.56
C ASP A 193 23.92 14.13 9.89
N GLU A 194 24.98 14.88 10.23
CA GLU A 194 26.36 14.39 10.44
C GLU A 194 27.29 15.60 10.67
N ASP A 195 27.48 15.99 11.95
CA ASP A 195 28.83 16.07 12.53
C ASP A 195 28.73 16.24 14.06
N HIS A 196 28.73 15.11 14.76
CA HIS A 196 29.10 15.08 16.17
C HIS A 196 30.51 14.47 16.25
N PRO A 197 31.57 15.26 16.48
CA PRO A 197 32.86 14.68 16.85
C PRO A 197 32.81 14.27 18.32
N ILE A 198 33.00 12.98 18.56
CA ILE A 198 33.30 12.43 19.88
C ILE A 198 34.67 12.95 20.31
N GLU A 199 34.72 13.94 21.20
CA GLU A 199 35.97 14.41 21.80
C GLU A 199 36.19 13.72 23.16
N SER A 200 37.03 12.68 23.13
CA SER A 200 37.56 12.02 24.32
C SER A 200 38.92 12.62 24.69
N GLN A 201 38.92 13.39 25.79
CA GLN A 201 39.99 13.61 26.78
C GLN A 201 41.44 13.83 26.31
N ASN A 202 41.98 15.04 26.55
CA ASN A 202 43.06 15.24 27.54
C ASN A 202 43.51 16.71 27.66
N ASN A 203 43.64 17.17 28.91
CA ASN A 203 44.36 18.38 29.33
C ASN A 203 45.88 18.18 29.11
N PRO A 204 46.69 19.20 28.74
CA PRO A 204 47.25 20.11 29.75
C PRO A 204 47.49 21.57 29.31
N ASN A 205 47.65 22.42 30.33
CA ASN A 205 48.35 23.71 30.40
C ASN A 205 49.35 24.09 29.28
N GLN A 206 49.44 25.41 29.09
CA GLN A 206 50.53 26.28 28.56
C GLN A 206 50.17 26.99 27.27
N ASP A 207 49.88 28.29 27.28
CA ASP A 207 50.76 29.45 27.53
C ASP A 207 51.62 29.85 26.32
N HIS A 208 51.42 31.11 25.93
CA HIS A 208 52.33 32.02 25.24
C HIS A 208 52.78 31.82 23.76
N ASN A 209 52.38 32.85 22.99
CA ASN A 209 53.22 33.74 22.17
C ASN A 209 53.66 33.36 20.73
N GLN A 210 53.27 34.28 19.84
CA GLN A 210 54.06 34.96 18.80
C GLN A 210 54.59 34.21 17.56
N GLY A 211 54.31 34.84 16.40
CA GLY A 211 55.02 34.64 15.14
C GLY A 211 54.14 35.02 13.94
N LYS A 212 53.90 36.31 13.68
CA LYS A 212 54.60 37.16 12.68
C LYS A 212 54.56 36.67 11.23
N ASN A 213 54.01 37.57 10.41
CA ASN A 213 54.37 37.93 9.04
C ASN A 213 53.72 37.14 7.89
N SER A 214 52.69 37.74 7.31
CA SER A 214 52.39 37.63 5.87
C SER A 214 52.64 38.99 5.23
N SER A 215 53.68 39.06 4.39
CA SER A 215 53.93 40.15 3.46
C SER A 215 53.35 39.71 2.12
N SER A 216 52.32 40.41 1.63
CA SER A 216 51.84 40.30 0.25
C SER A 216 52.26 41.56 -0.51
N ASN A 217 53.19 41.39 -1.46
CA ASN A 217 53.31 42.29 -2.62
C ASN A 217 52.30 41.76 -3.67
N HIS A 218 51.43 42.59 -4.26
CA HIS A 218 51.65 43.41 -5.48
C HIS A 218 52.16 42.53 -6.64
N ASP A 219 51.62 42.53 -7.85
CA ASP A 219 50.52 43.23 -8.53
C ASP A 219 50.30 42.45 -9.86
N ASP A 220 49.31 42.89 -10.63
CA ASP A 220 49.02 42.56 -12.04
C ASP A 220 50.24 42.38 -12.98
#